data_AF-A0A2S7K014-F1
#
_entry.id   AF-A0A2S7K014-F1
#
_cell.length_a   1.000
_cell.length_b   1.000
_cell.length_c   1.000
_cell.angle_alpha   90.00
_cell.angle_beta   90.00
_cell.angle_gamma   90.00
#
_symmetry.space_group_name_H-M   'P 1'
#
loop_
_entity.id
_entity.type
_entity.pdbx_description
1 polymer ?
#
loop_
_entity_poly.entity_id
_entity_poly.type
_entity_poly.pdbx_seq_one_letter_code
_entity_poly.pdbx_strand_id
1 'polypeptide(L)'
;MADYVGLCRSNYVRSKDKAALIEFLRTFDDICIAERDDQVCFYAEEGGLASRWTNDDERETLEDRAKDLADLLADGEVLVIQEIGFERLRYFVGFSIAIHSSGRTTKVSIEDIYELASLEFDVEPDAISHCSY
;
A
#
# COMPACT_ATOMS: atom_id res chain seq x y z
N MET A 1 22.02 -11.69 -4.56
CA MET A 1 21.18 -10.59 -4.04
C MET A 1 19.93 -11.22 -3.43
N ALA A 2 19.25 -10.54 -2.51
CA ALA A 2 17.99 -11.01 -1.95
C ALA A 2 16.85 -10.24 -2.57
N ASP A 3 15.72 -10.90 -2.79
CA ASP A 3 14.54 -10.24 -3.33
C ASP A 3 13.66 -9.76 -2.16
N TYR A 4 13.16 -8.53 -2.25
CA TYR A 4 12.18 -7.99 -1.31
C TYR A 4 10.85 -8.75 -1.50
N VAL A 5 10.25 -9.19 -0.39
CA VAL A 5 8.93 -9.81 -0.40
C VAL A 5 7.96 -8.86 0.30
N GLY A 6 7.05 -8.27 -0.46
CA GLY A 6 5.89 -7.52 0.06
C GLY A 6 4.64 -8.38 0.03
N LEU A 7 3.71 -8.17 0.95
CA LEU A 7 2.34 -8.72 0.95
C LEU A 7 1.39 -7.56 1.19
N CYS A 8 0.24 -7.56 0.51
CA CYS A 8 -0.74 -6.49 0.65
C CYS A 8 -2.17 -6.99 0.74
N ARG A 9 -3.06 -6.13 1.24
CA ARG A 9 -4.51 -6.31 1.17
C ARG A 9 -5.24 -4.97 1.17
N SER A 10 -6.46 -4.97 0.65
CA SER A 10 -7.37 -3.83 0.76
C SER A 10 -8.65 -4.15 1.51
N ASN A 11 -9.40 -3.10 1.87
CA ASN A 11 -10.82 -3.26 2.21
C ASN A 11 -11.67 -3.43 0.93
N TYR A 12 -12.92 -3.85 1.13
CA TYR A 12 -13.93 -3.83 0.08
C TYR A 12 -14.35 -2.38 -0.23
N VAL A 13 -14.39 -2.03 -1.51
CA VAL A 13 -14.84 -0.73 -2.01
C VAL A 13 -15.80 -0.88 -3.18
N ARG A 14 -16.68 0.10 -3.35
CA ARG A 14 -17.49 0.23 -4.57
C ARG A 14 -16.74 1.02 -5.65
N SER A 15 -17.02 0.69 -6.90
CA SER A 15 -16.48 1.37 -8.08
C SER A 15 -17.60 2.01 -8.91
N LYS A 16 -17.32 3.14 -9.56
CA LYS A 16 -18.20 3.71 -10.61
C LYS A 16 -18.27 2.79 -11.82
N ASP A 17 -17.16 2.12 -12.10
CA ASP A 17 -17.01 1.11 -13.14
C ASP A 17 -16.24 -0.09 -12.56
N LYS A 18 -16.99 -1.10 -12.13
CA LYS A 18 -16.40 -2.31 -11.51
C LYS A 18 -15.49 -3.05 -12.48
N ALA A 19 -15.82 -3.08 -13.78
CA ALA A 19 -15.00 -3.75 -14.77
C ALA A 19 -13.66 -3.02 -14.96
N ALA A 20 -13.69 -1.69 -15.08
CA ALA A 20 -12.48 -0.89 -15.19
C ALA A 20 -11.58 -0.99 -13.94
N LEU A 21 -12.17 -1.04 -12.74
CA LEU A 21 -11.40 -1.28 -11.51
C LEU A 21 -10.72 -2.65 -11.52
N ILE A 22 -11.44 -3.72 -11.88
CA ILE A 22 -10.86 -5.07 -11.95
C ILE A 22 -9.73 -5.14 -12.98
N GLU A 23 -9.92 -4.53 -14.16
CA GLU A 23 -8.87 -4.47 -15.19
C GLU A 23 -7.66 -3.66 -14.73
N PHE A 24 -7.87 -2.54 -14.03
CA PHE A 24 -6.78 -1.78 -13.41
C PHE A 24 -6.04 -2.60 -12.36
N LEU A 25 -6.77 -3.31 -11.49
CA LEU A 25 -6.16 -4.14 -10.47
C LEU A 25 -5.30 -5.26 -11.10
N ARG A 26 -5.73 -5.83 -12.23
CA ARG A 26 -4.95 -6.83 -12.98
C ARG A 26 -3.63 -6.31 -13.57
N THR A 27 -3.36 -5.01 -13.53
CA THR A 27 -2.03 -4.48 -13.88
C THR A 27 -1.01 -4.69 -12.76
N PHE A 28 -1.44 -5.04 -11.55
CA PHE A 28 -0.55 -5.44 -10.48
C PHE A 28 -0.26 -6.93 -10.57
N ASP A 29 1.02 -7.30 -10.45
CA ASP A 29 1.44 -8.69 -10.40
C ASP A 29 0.99 -9.37 -9.10
N ASP A 30 0.69 -10.66 -9.20
CA ASP A 30 0.48 -11.57 -8.06
C ASP A 30 -0.60 -11.12 -7.05
N ILE A 31 -1.59 -10.33 -7.50
CA ILE A 31 -2.77 -10.00 -6.69
C ILE A 31 -3.97 -10.92 -7.01
N CYS A 32 -4.66 -11.33 -5.96
CA CYS A 32 -5.97 -11.94 -6.01
C CYS A 32 -7.05 -10.87 -5.84
N ILE A 33 -8.15 -11.03 -6.58
CA ILE A 33 -9.33 -10.15 -6.51
C ILE A 33 -10.49 -10.96 -5.94
N ALA A 34 -11.19 -10.40 -4.97
CA ALA A 34 -12.40 -10.98 -4.42
C ALA A 34 -13.55 -9.97 -4.49
N GLU A 35 -14.75 -10.50 -4.71
CA GLU A 35 -15.98 -9.70 -4.82
C GLU A 35 -16.94 -10.05 -3.68
N ARG A 36 -17.65 -9.03 -3.19
CA ARG A 36 -18.75 -9.18 -2.25
C ARG A 36 -19.84 -8.20 -2.65
N ASP A 37 -21.00 -8.74 -3.04
CA ASP A 37 -22.12 -7.95 -3.55
C ASP A 37 -21.69 -7.04 -4.73
N ASP A 38 -21.72 -5.72 -4.56
CA ASP A 38 -21.27 -4.73 -5.53
C ASP A 38 -19.85 -4.19 -5.25
N GLN A 39 -19.15 -4.77 -4.28
CA GLN A 39 -17.83 -4.34 -3.82
C GLN A 39 -16.72 -5.26 -4.29
N VAL A 40 -15.52 -4.69 -4.43
CA VAL A 40 -14.29 -5.39 -4.81
C VAL A 40 -13.23 -5.15 -3.73
N CYS A 41 -12.47 -6.18 -3.37
CA CYS A 41 -11.20 -6.04 -2.67
C CYS A 41 -10.10 -6.81 -3.40
N PHE A 42 -8.86 -6.57 -3.01
CA PHE A 42 -7.72 -7.32 -3.51
C PHE A 42 -6.72 -7.60 -2.39
N TYR A 43 -5.93 -8.65 -2.57
CA TYR A 43 -4.88 -9.06 -1.65
C TYR A 43 -3.85 -9.88 -2.39
N ALA A 44 -2.66 -10.01 -1.84
CA ALA A 44 -1.63 -10.85 -2.43
C ALA A 44 -1.40 -12.11 -1.59
N GLU A 45 -1.25 -13.26 -2.26
CA GLU A 45 -1.01 -14.57 -1.61
C GLU A 45 0.49 -14.91 -1.56
N GLU A 46 1.23 -14.58 -2.62
CA GLU A 46 2.67 -14.76 -2.75
C GLU A 46 3.26 -13.54 -3.47
N GLY A 47 4.20 -12.82 -2.84
CA GLY A 47 4.54 -11.49 -3.35
C GLY A 47 3.39 -10.50 -3.13
N GLY A 48 3.52 -9.26 -3.55
CA GLY A 48 2.59 -8.18 -3.23
C GLY A 48 2.76 -7.01 -4.18
N LEU A 49 2.02 -5.92 -3.94
CA LEU A 49 2.04 -4.73 -4.81
C LEU A 49 3.44 -4.26 -5.18
N ALA A 50 4.45 -4.49 -4.32
CA ALA A 50 5.84 -4.08 -4.52
C ALA A 50 6.81 -5.21 -4.99
N SER A 51 6.41 -6.49 -5.04
CA SER A 51 7.37 -7.61 -5.19
C SER A 51 7.99 -7.78 -6.58
N ARG A 52 7.60 -6.98 -7.59
CA ARG A 52 8.16 -7.11 -8.95
C ARG A 52 8.35 -5.83 -9.76
N TRP A 53 8.43 -4.66 -9.14
CA TRP A 53 8.92 -3.43 -9.81
C TRP A 53 10.45 -3.46 -10.04
N THR A 54 10.94 -4.59 -10.55
CA THR A 54 12.33 -4.86 -10.88
C THR A 54 12.47 -5.03 -12.38
N ASN A 55 12.84 -3.93 -13.05
CA ASN A 55 13.88 -3.82 -14.10
C ASN A 55 13.51 -2.76 -15.16
N ASP A 56 13.51 -1.48 -14.80
CA ASP A 56 14.09 -0.36 -15.58
C ASP A 56 13.73 0.96 -14.87
N ASP A 57 14.45 2.03 -15.18
CA ASP A 57 14.65 3.28 -14.42
C ASP A 57 13.41 4.18 -14.15
N GLU A 58 12.18 3.66 -14.19
CA GLU A 58 10.95 4.42 -13.97
C GLU A 58 10.03 3.72 -12.96
N ARG A 59 10.31 3.88 -11.66
CA ARG A 59 9.48 3.33 -10.58
C ARG A 59 8.25 4.21 -10.37
N GLU A 60 7.07 3.78 -10.85
CA GLU A 60 5.78 4.32 -10.38
C GLU A 60 5.48 3.78 -8.97
N THR A 61 5.22 4.67 -8.04
CA THR A 61 4.81 4.35 -6.67
C THR A 61 3.29 4.12 -6.59
N LEU A 62 2.82 3.49 -5.52
CA LEU A 62 1.37 3.39 -5.27
C LEU A 62 0.73 4.79 -5.13
N GLU A 63 1.49 5.75 -4.62
CA GLU A 63 1.11 7.16 -4.56
C GLU A 63 0.90 7.78 -5.95
N ASP A 64 1.74 7.42 -6.94
CA ASP A 64 1.60 7.88 -8.32
C ASP A 64 0.31 7.33 -8.95
N ARG A 65 -0.04 6.08 -8.61
CA ARG A 65 -1.26 5.38 -9.06
C ARG A 65 -2.51 5.74 -8.25
N ALA A 66 -2.37 6.49 -7.15
CA ALA A 66 -3.50 6.76 -6.26
C ALA A 66 -4.60 7.59 -6.94
N LYS A 67 -4.23 8.45 -7.88
CA LYS A 67 -5.19 9.22 -8.67
C LYS A 67 -6.02 8.31 -9.58
N ASP A 68 -5.37 7.40 -10.31
CA ASP A 68 -6.06 6.47 -11.20
C ASP A 68 -7.04 5.59 -10.41
N LEU A 69 -6.62 5.12 -9.22
CA LEU A 69 -7.51 4.39 -8.30
C LEU A 69 -8.69 5.25 -7.85
N ALA A 70 -8.45 6.50 -7.43
CA ALA A 70 -9.49 7.41 -6.96
C ALA A 70 -10.56 7.70 -8.03
N ASP A 71 -10.16 7.83 -9.29
CA ASP A 71 -11.07 8.11 -10.42
C ASP A 71 -12.03 6.94 -10.68
N LEU A 72 -11.64 5.72 -10.32
CA LEU A 72 -12.46 4.51 -10.46
C LEU A 72 -13.42 4.33 -9.27
N LEU A 73 -13.11 4.85 -8.09
CA LEU A 73 -13.94 4.70 -6.88
C LEU A 73 -15.30 5.39 -7.01
N ALA A 74 -16.35 4.75 -6.46
CA ALA A 74 -17.66 5.38 -6.30
C ALA A 74 -17.58 6.61 -5.39
N ASP A 75 -18.49 7.57 -5.58
CA ASP A 75 -18.44 8.84 -4.85
C ASP A 75 -18.52 8.63 -3.32
N GLY A 76 -17.55 9.16 -2.60
CA GLY A 76 -17.43 9.05 -1.15
C GLY A 76 -16.76 7.76 -0.65
N GLU A 77 -16.37 6.84 -1.54
CA GLU A 77 -15.62 5.65 -1.15
C GLU A 77 -14.19 5.98 -0.72
N VAL A 78 -13.68 5.13 0.18
CA VAL A 78 -12.29 5.17 0.65
C VAL A 78 -11.68 3.79 0.49
N LEU A 79 -10.66 3.70 -0.35
CA LEU A 79 -9.81 2.53 -0.50
C LEU A 79 -8.65 2.62 0.48
N VAL A 80 -8.55 1.65 1.37
CA VAL A 80 -7.44 1.44 2.29
C VAL A 80 -6.64 0.26 1.78
N ILE A 81 -5.35 0.49 1.56
CA ILE A 81 -4.38 -0.52 1.15
C ILE A 81 -3.37 -0.64 2.29
N GLN A 82 -3.10 -1.86 2.74
CA GLN A 82 -2.08 -2.16 3.73
C GLN A 82 -1.02 -3.04 3.08
N GLU A 83 0.25 -2.69 3.28
CA GLU A 83 1.40 -3.49 2.85
C GLU A 83 2.33 -3.74 4.03
N ILE A 84 2.88 -4.94 4.09
CA ILE A 84 4.07 -5.26 4.87
C ILE A 84 5.03 -6.04 3.99
N GLY A 85 6.32 -5.74 4.10
CA GLY A 85 7.35 -6.49 3.42
C GLY A 85 8.63 -6.56 4.21
N PHE A 86 9.54 -7.40 3.74
CA PHE A 86 10.82 -7.63 4.38
C PHE A 86 11.87 -8.06 3.36
N GLU A 87 13.13 -7.78 3.70
CA GLU A 87 14.28 -8.37 3.02
C GLU A 87 14.97 -9.34 3.98
N ARG A 88 14.85 -10.64 3.74
CA ARG A 88 15.49 -11.71 4.56
C ARG A 88 15.25 -11.57 6.08
N LEU A 89 14.11 -11.01 6.49
CA LEU A 89 13.77 -10.70 7.89
C LEU A 89 14.78 -9.77 8.59
N ARG A 90 15.58 -9.03 7.82
CA ARG A 90 16.51 -8.07 8.38
C ARG A 90 15.78 -6.78 8.71
N TYR A 91 15.07 -6.19 7.74
CA TYR A 91 14.09 -5.11 7.99
C TYR A 91 12.70 -5.59 7.70
N PHE A 92 11.79 -4.94 8.39
CA PHE A 92 10.39 -4.85 7.99
C PHE A 92 10.16 -3.44 7.48
N VAL A 93 9.45 -3.33 6.37
CA VAL A 93 8.84 -2.09 5.88
C VAL A 93 7.35 -2.34 5.81
N GLY A 94 6.54 -1.33 6.09
CA GLY A 94 5.10 -1.48 5.99
C GLY A 94 4.41 -0.15 6.11
N PHE A 95 3.27 -0.04 5.45
CA PHE A 95 2.46 1.16 5.49
C PHE A 95 0.98 0.82 5.30
N SER A 96 0.14 1.78 5.63
CA SER A 96 -1.26 1.81 5.19
C SER A 96 -1.51 3.13 4.49
N ILE A 97 -2.14 3.09 3.31
CA ILE A 97 -2.57 4.27 2.57
C ILE A 97 -4.08 4.24 2.40
N ALA A 98 -4.73 5.35 2.72
CA ALA A 98 -6.13 5.62 2.42
C ALA A 98 -6.22 6.54 1.20
N ILE A 99 -7.07 6.18 0.24
CA ILE A 99 -7.33 6.90 -1.01
C ILE A 99 -8.84 7.16 -1.06
N HIS A 100 -9.23 8.43 -0.94
CA HIS A 100 -10.62 8.85 -1.09
C HIS A 100 -10.95 9.05 -2.58
N SER A 101 -12.20 8.81 -2.99
CA SER A 101 -12.70 9.01 -4.38
C SER A 101 -12.56 10.43 -4.94
N SER A 102 -11.99 11.37 -4.17
CA SER A 102 -11.68 12.75 -4.58
C SER A 102 -10.20 12.94 -4.92
N GLY A 103 -9.40 11.87 -4.88
CA GLY A 103 -7.94 11.92 -5.03
C GLY A 103 -7.16 12.35 -3.78
N ARG A 104 -7.84 12.60 -2.64
CA ARG A 104 -7.16 12.88 -1.37
C ARG A 104 -6.58 11.59 -0.81
N THR A 105 -5.33 11.65 -0.36
CA THR A 105 -4.64 10.51 0.22
C THR A 105 -4.16 10.80 1.64
N THR A 106 -4.01 9.76 2.45
CA THR A 106 -3.33 9.82 3.75
C THR A 106 -2.59 8.51 3.94
N LYS A 107 -1.33 8.59 4.37
CA LYS A 107 -0.46 7.43 4.56
C LYS A 107 0.06 7.43 5.98
N VAL A 108 0.18 6.23 6.54
CA VAL A 108 0.93 5.96 7.77
C VAL A 108 1.93 4.84 7.51
N SER A 109 3.17 5.03 7.92
CA SER A 109 4.24 4.02 7.87
C SER A 109 4.43 3.40 9.24
N ILE A 110 4.93 2.16 9.30
CA ILE A 110 5.43 1.60 10.56
C ILE A 110 6.61 2.41 11.12
N GLU A 111 7.33 3.16 10.28
CA GLU A 111 8.43 4.03 10.69
C GLU A 111 7.94 5.31 11.39
N ASP A 112 6.67 5.70 11.22
CA ASP A 112 6.10 6.87 11.91
C ASP A 112 6.14 6.68 13.44
N ILE A 113 6.30 5.44 13.92
CA ILE A 113 6.46 5.14 15.35
C ILE A 113 7.65 5.86 15.99
N TYR A 114 8.72 6.15 15.24
CA TYR A 114 9.90 6.83 15.78
C TYR A 114 9.59 8.30 16.08
N GLU A 115 8.91 8.99 15.17
CA GLU A 115 8.41 10.35 15.38
C GLU A 115 7.38 10.38 16.50
N LEU A 116 6.41 9.45 16.48
CA LEU A 116 5.39 9.36 17.52
C LEU A 116 5.98 9.08 18.91
N ALA A 117 6.99 8.21 19.01
CA ALA A 117 7.68 7.92 20.26
C ALA A 117 8.48 9.12 20.78
N SER A 118 9.15 9.87 19.88
CA SER A 118 9.84 11.11 20.24
C SER A 118 8.88 12.11 20.88
N LEU A 119 7.72 12.33 20.25
CA LEU A 119 6.69 13.25 20.73
C LEU A 119 6.04 12.79 22.04
N GLU A 120 5.65 11.52 22.12
CA GLU A 120 4.93 10.97 23.27
C GLU A 120 5.81 10.89 24.53
N PHE A 121 7.10 10.57 24.35
CA PHE A 121 8.02 10.34 25.46
C PHE A 121 9.00 11.49 25.72
N ASP A 122 8.86 12.60 25.00
CA ASP A 122 9.70 13.80 25.13
C ASP A 122 11.20 13.46 25.05
N VAL A 123 11.56 12.70 24.01
CA VAL A 123 12.96 12.33 23.72
C VAL A 123 13.39 12.89 22.37
N GLU A 124 14.64 13.32 22.28
CA GLU A 124 15.24 13.78 21.02
C GLU A 124 15.11 12.68 19.94
N PRO A 125 14.69 13.01 18.70
CA PRO A 125 14.51 12.01 17.63
C PRO A 125 15.75 11.13 17.42
N ASP A 126 16.94 11.73 17.45
CA ASP A 126 18.22 11.03 17.24
C ASP A 126 18.62 10.12 18.42
N ALA A 127 17.93 10.21 19.56
CA ALA A 127 18.14 9.30 20.69
C ALA A 127 17.50 7.93 20.46
N ILE A 128 16.52 7.82 19.54
CA ILE A 128 15.89 6.55 19.18
C ILE A 128 16.61 5.98 17.95
N SER A 129 17.61 5.12 18.17
CA SER A 129 18.40 4.56 17.08
C SER A 129 17.59 3.59 16.21
N HIS A 130 17.66 3.77 14.90
CA HIS A 130 17.16 2.78 13.92
C HIS A 130 18.06 1.53 13.90
N CYS A 131 17.44 0.36 13.69
CA CYS A 131 18.19 -0.86 13.41
C CYS A 131 18.64 -0.88 11.95
N SER A 132 19.82 -0.31 11.66
CA SER A 132 20.48 -0.37 10.35
C SER A 132 21.51 -1.52 10.33
N TYR A 133 21.38 -2.48 9.40
CA TYR A 133 22.36 -3.55 9.14
C TYR A 133 22.65 -3.70 7.65
#